data_AF-A0A0Q4PW69-F1
#
_entry.id   AF-A0A0Q4PW69-F1
#
_cell.length_a   1.000
_cell.length_b   1.000
_cell.length_c   1.000
_cell.angle_alpha   90.00
_cell.angle_beta   90.00
_cell.angle_gamma   90.00
#
_symmetry.space_group_name_H-M   'P 1'
#
loop_
_entity.id
_entity.type
_entity.pdbx_description
1 polymer ?
#
loop_
_entity_poly.entity_id
_entity_poly.type
_entity_poly.pdbx_seq_one_letter_code
_entity_poly.pdbx_strand_id
1 'polypeptide(L)'
;MPILLVTGDRDRDLVPGLVTDWHDHLLPVQSAPAGDKYGVVYVGADHEFIGRPGNASFAGAATISTDFPRATSLSDAKARARLKTASDTAGTTWMRR
;
A
#
# COMPACT_ATOMS: atom_id res chain seq x y z
N MET A 1 -1.09 -13.35 -9.86
CA MET A 1 -0.84 -13.31 -8.41
C MET A 1 -1.42 -12.03 -7.82
N PRO A 2 -1.95 -12.07 -6.59
CA PRO A 2 -2.38 -10.86 -5.90
C PRO A 2 -1.15 -10.01 -5.51
N ILE A 3 -1.31 -8.69 -5.49
CA ILE A 3 -0.26 -7.74 -5.06
C ILE A 3 -0.88 -6.72 -4.11
N LEU A 4 -0.19 -6.47 -3.00
CA LEU A 4 -0.36 -5.27 -2.18
C LEU A 4 0.96 -4.53 -2.19
N LEU A 5 0.93 -3.26 -2.55
CA LEU A 5 2.04 -2.34 -2.44
C LEU A 5 1.65 -1.18 -1.52
N VAL A 6 2.51 -0.88 -0.56
CA VAL A 6 2.35 0.21 0.40
C VAL A 6 3.52 1.18 0.20
N THR A 7 3.22 2.45 0.04
CA THR A 7 4.20 3.51 -0.24
C THR A 7 3.74 4.83 0.37
N GLY A 8 4.66 5.80 0.54
CA GLY A 8 4.36 7.20 0.83
C GLY A 8 4.38 8.08 -0.43
N ASP A 9 4.06 9.37 -0.31
CA ASP A 9 3.93 10.30 -1.45
C ASP A 9 4.81 11.55 -1.41
N ARG A 10 5.55 11.81 -0.33
CA ARG A 10 5.97 13.18 -0.04
C ARG A 10 7.41 13.51 -0.40
N ASP A 11 7.90 13.18 -1.60
CA ASP A 11 9.32 13.32 -1.98
C ASP A 11 10.28 12.76 -0.90
N ARG A 12 9.75 11.83 -0.10
CA ARG A 12 10.31 11.30 1.15
C ARG A 12 10.30 9.79 1.16
N ASP A 13 9.44 9.20 0.35
CA ASP A 13 9.55 7.80 -0.04
C ASP A 13 10.50 7.70 -1.24
N LEU A 14 11.73 8.16 -1.04
CA LEU A 14 12.80 8.16 -2.02
C LEU A 14 13.96 7.33 -1.46
N VAL A 15 14.74 6.75 -2.36
CA VAL A 15 15.95 6.00 -2.01
C VAL A 15 17.13 6.69 -2.69
N PRO A 16 18.02 7.36 -1.93
CA PRO A 16 19.15 8.09 -2.52
C PRO A 16 19.96 7.22 -3.48
N GLY A 17 20.08 7.67 -4.74
CA GLY A 17 20.80 6.96 -5.80
C GLY A 17 20.01 5.84 -6.49
N LEU A 18 18.74 5.60 -6.12
CA LEU A 18 17.92 4.53 -6.69
C LEU A 18 16.51 5.01 -7.10
N VAL A 19 15.75 5.63 -6.20
CA VAL A 19 14.39 6.12 -6.46
C VAL A 19 14.34 7.62 -6.28
N THR A 20 14.05 8.35 -7.37
CA THR A 20 13.96 9.82 -7.40
C THR A 20 12.54 10.33 -7.61
N ASP A 21 11.62 9.48 -8.04
CA ASP A 21 10.19 9.74 -8.12
C ASP A 21 9.45 8.63 -7.36
N TRP A 22 8.71 9.00 -6.31
CA TRP A 22 7.99 8.03 -5.50
C TRP A 22 6.89 7.31 -6.31
N HIS A 23 6.40 7.89 -7.40
CA HIS A 23 5.42 7.23 -8.27
C HIS A 23 5.96 5.94 -8.88
N ASP A 24 7.28 5.80 -9.03
CA ASP A 24 7.91 4.58 -9.54
C ASP A 24 7.63 3.36 -8.65
N HIS A 25 7.36 3.57 -7.36
CA HIS A 25 6.91 2.50 -6.47
C HIS A 25 5.59 1.87 -6.92
N LEU A 26 4.73 2.60 -7.63
CA LEU A 26 3.44 2.08 -8.09
C LEU A 26 3.56 1.20 -9.34
N LEU A 27 4.73 1.15 -9.99
CA LEU A 27 4.93 0.40 -11.23
C LEU A 27 4.51 -1.09 -11.13
N PRO A 28 4.76 -1.83 -10.04
CA PRO A 28 4.31 -3.22 -9.91
C PRO A 28 2.78 -3.38 -9.93
N VAL A 29 2.04 -2.38 -9.43
CA VAL A 29 0.56 -2.39 -9.46
C VAL A 29 0.06 -1.92 -10.83
N GLN A 30 0.67 -0.87 -11.38
CA GLN A 30 0.29 -0.28 -12.67
C GLN A 30 0.56 -1.20 -13.86
N SER A 31 1.65 -1.96 -13.85
CA SER A 31 2.06 -2.82 -14.97
C SER A 31 1.44 -4.21 -14.94
N ALA A 32 0.95 -4.66 -13.78
CA ALA A 32 0.46 -6.02 -13.65
C ALA A 32 -0.88 -6.25 -14.38
N PRO A 33 -1.17 -7.51 -14.78
CA PRO A 33 -2.49 -7.90 -15.25
C PRO A 33 -3.57 -7.63 -14.19
N ALA A 34 -4.76 -7.28 -14.67
CA ALA A 34 -5.94 -7.00 -13.84
C ALA A 34 -6.21 -8.10 -12.81
N GLY A 35 -6.80 -7.72 -11.68
CA GLY A 35 -7.25 -8.64 -10.63
C GLY A 35 -7.08 -8.05 -9.22
N ASP A 36 -6.56 -8.85 -8.29
CA ASP A 36 -6.34 -8.38 -6.91
C ASP A 36 -5.01 -7.62 -6.81
N LYS A 37 -4.93 -6.44 -7.44
CA LYS A 37 -3.80 -5.51 -7.34
C LYS A 37 -4.22 -4.28 -6.54
N TYR A 38 -3.48 -3.99 -5.48
CA TYR A 38 -3.73 -2.86 -4.61
C TYR A 38 -2.44 -2.07 -4.43
N GLY A 39 -2.48 -0.77 -4.72
CA GLY A 39 -1.47 0.20 -4.29
C GLY A 39 -2.09 1.13 -3.25
N VAL A 40 -1.40 1.35 -2.13
CA VAL A 40 -1.85 2.24 -1.07
C VAL A 40 -0.76 3.26 -0.78
N VAL A 41 -1.08 4.51 -1.06
CA VAL A 41 -0.21 5.65 -0.84
C VAL A 41 -0.61 6.32 0.47
N TYR A 42 0.33 6.47 1.40
CA TYR A 42 0.13 7.16 2.68
C TYR A 42 0.66 8.58 2.63
N VAL A 43 -0.25 9.55 2.79
CA VAL A 43 0.07 10.97 2.68
C VAL A 43 1.08 11.39 3.75
N GLY A 44 2.20 11.97 3.32
CA GLY A 44 3.26 12.45 4.21
C GLY A 44 4.22 11.37 4.73
N ALA A 45 4.04 10.11 4.37
CA ALA A 45 4.93 9.03 4.80
C ALA A 45 6.27 9.05 4.05
N ASP A 46 7.35 8.70 4.75
CA ASP A 46 8.70 8.51 4.19
C ASP A 46 9.00 7.02 3.96
N HIS A 47 10.11 6.68 3.30
CA HIS A 47 10.46 5.30 2.93
C HIS A 47 10.45 4.31 4.10
N GLU A 48 10.86 4.78 5.26
CA GLU A 48 11.10 3.96 6.45
C GLU A 48 9.89 3.93 7.40
N PHE A 49 8.75 4.53 7.03
CA PHE A 49 7.60 4.67 7.93
C PHE A 49 7.03 3.33 8.40
N ILE A 50 7.10 2.31 7.54
CA ILE A 50 6.63 0.96 7.84
C ILE A 50 7.47 0.28 8.93
N GLY A 51 8.72 0.70 9.11
CA GLY A 51 9.62 0.21 10.15
C GLY A 51 9.50 0.93 11.49
N ARG A 52 8.64 1.95 11.60
CA ARG A 52 8.55 2.81 12.79
C ARG A 52 7.16 2.76 13.42
N PRO A 53 6.93 1.94 14.46
CA PRO A 53 5.63 1.83 15.14
C PRO A 53 5.04 3.15 15.67
N GLY A 54 5.90 4.14 15.98
CA GLY A 54 5.46 5.47 16.42
C GLY A 54 5.00 6.39 15.28
N ASN A 55 5.15 6.00 14.01
CA ASN A 55 4.66 6.78 12.87
C ASN A 55 3.13 6.69 12.79
N ALA A 56 2.46 7.82 12.54
CA ALA A 56 1.00 7.90 12.47
C ALA A 56 0.38 6.96 11.42
N SER A 57 1.10 6.68 10.33
CA SER A 57 0.64 5.82 9.24
C SER A 57 0.88 4.33 9.48
N PHE A 58 1.71 3.96 10.47
CA PHE A 58 2.11 2.57 10.72
C PHE A 58 0.92 1.66 11.01
N ALA A 59 0.04 2.05 11.93
CA ALA A 59 -1.08 1.19 12.34
C ALA A 59 -2.05 0.88 11.18
N GLY A 60 -2.30 1.87 10.32
CA GLY A 60 -3.10 1.67 9.11
C GLY A 60 -2.42 0.72 8.13
N ALA A 61 -1.14 0.93 7.87
CA ALA A 61 -0.37 0.11 6.94
C ALA A 61 -0.22 -1.34 7.42
N ALA A 62 0.02 -1.55 8.72
CA ALA A 62 0.07 -2.87 9.34
C ALA A 62 -1.26 -3.60 9.25
N THR A 63 -2.38 -2.89 9.43
CA THR A 63 -3.74 -3.46 9.31
C THR A 63 -3.98 -3.99 7.90
N ILE A 64 -3.74 -3.19 6.86
CA ILE A 64 -3.95 -3.59 5.47
C ILE A 64 -2.96 -4.68 5.04
N SER A 65 -1.70 -4.59 5.49
CA SER A 65 -0.69 -5.63 5.27
C SER A 65 -1.06 -6.97 5.93
N THR A 66 -1.84 -6.94 7.01
CA THR A 66 -2.38 -8.15 7.65
C THR A 66 -3.61 -8.68 6.93
N ASP A 67 -4.49 -7.80 6.45
CA ASP A 67 -5.69 -8.18 5.72
C ASP A 67 -5.36 -8.86 4.38
N PHE A 68 -4.28 -8.46 3.72
CA PHE A 68 -3.88 -9.02 2.43
C PHE A 68 -3.62 -10.55 2.46
N PRO A 69 -2.68 -11.09 3.25
CA PRO A 69 -2.48 -12.54 3.34
C PRO A 69 -3.71 -13.27 3.91
N ARG A 70 -4.51 -12.64 4.77
CA ARG A 70 -5.79 -13.21 5.22
C ARG A 70 -6.73 -13.41 4.02
N ALA A 71 -6.87 -12.39 3.17
CA ALA A 71 -7.76 -12.43 2.01
C ALA A 71 -7.28 -13.39 0.91
N THR A 72 -5.97 -13.48 0.70
CA THR A 72 -5.36 -14.21 -0.44
C THR A 72 -4.94 -15.62 -0.10
N SER A 73 -4.38 -15.85 1.10
CA SER A 73 -3.78 -17.12 1.49
C SER A 73 -4.67 -17.92 2.44
N LEU A 74 -5.45 -17.23 3.29
CA LEU A 74 -6.36 -17.86 4.25
C LEU A 74 -7.84 -17.81 3.82
N SER A 75 -8.13 -17.28 2.63
CA SER A 75 -9.48 -17.14 2.08
C SER A 75 -10.47 -16.42 3.02
N ASP A 76 -9.99 -15.49 3.85
CA ASP A 76 -10.84 -14.68 4.73
C ASP A 76 -11.69 -13.70 3.90
N ALA A 77 -12.99 -14.01 3.78
CA ALA A 77 -13.93 -13.22 3.02
C ALA A 77 -14.12 -11.80 3.58
N LYS A 78 -14.00 -11.61 4.90
CA LYS A 78 -14.13 -10.29 5.54
C LYS A 78 -12.92 -9.42 5.25
N ALA A 79 -11.71 -9.99 5.32
CA ALA A 79 -10.49 -9.28 4.94
C ALA A 79 -10.52 -8.90 3.45
N ARG A 80 -10.96 -9.82 2.58
CA ARG A 80 -11.16 -9.53 1.15
C ARG A 80 -12.15 -8.38 0.92
N ALA A 81 -13.27 -8.38 1.64
CA ALA A 81 -14.25 -7.30 1.55
C ALA A 81 -13.63 -5.96 1.95
N ARG A 82 -12.91 -5.90 3.09
CA ARG A 82 -12.24 -4.67 3.55
C ARG A 82 -11.28 -4.10 2.49
N LEU A 83 -10.43 -4.92 1.87
CA LEU A 83 -9.51 -4.47 0.83
C LEU A 83 -10.22 -3.96 -0.43
N LYS A 84 -11.28 -4.66 -0.86
CA LYS A 84 -12.07 -4.29 -2.04
C LYS A 84 -12.86 -3.00 -1.84
N THR A 85 -13.38 -2.76 -0.64
CA THR A 85 -14.23 -1.60 -0.36
C THR A 85 -13.48 -0.44 0.29
N ALA A 86 -12.18 -0.56 0.56
CA ALA A 86 -11.41 0.54 1.12
C ALA A 86 -11.42 1.75 0.18
N SER A 87 -11.69 2.92 0.73
CA SER A 87 -11.76 4.16 -0.03
C SER A 87 -10.61 5.08 0.34
N ASP A 88 -10.35 6.04 -0.55
CA ASP A 88 -9.43 7.13 -0.25
C ASP A 88 -9.88 7.88 0.99
N THR A 89 -8.90 8.42 1.71
CA THR A 89 -9.10 9.28 2.87
C THR A 89 -8.17 10.49 2.75
N ALA A 90 -8.27 11.44 3.68
CA ALA A 90 -7.30 12.54 3.75
C ALA A 90 -5.85 12.06 3.97
N GLY A 91 -5.65 10.84 4.47
CA GLY A 91 -4.32 10.26 4.74
C GLY A 91 -3.92 9.13 3.79
N THR A 92 -4.79 8.70 2.87
CA THR A 92 -4.53 7.55 2.00
C THR A 92 -5.17 7.66 0.63
N THR A 93 -4.45 7.24 -0.40
CA THR A 93 -4.97 7.07 -1.76
C THR A 93 -4.78 5.63 -2.22
N TRP A 94 -5.81 5.07 -2.86
CA TRP A 94 -5.85 3.69 -3.32
C TRP A 94 -5.81 3.61 -4.84
N MET A 95 -4.95 2.72 -5.33
CA MET A 95 -4.89 2.27 -6.71
C MET A 95 -5.37 0.83 -6.80
N ARG A 96 -6.17 0.52 -7.83
CA ARG A 96 -6.67 -0.82 -8.13
C ARG A 96 -6.57 -1.13 -9.61
N ARG A 97 -6.36 -2.41 -9.93
CA ARG A 97 -6.19 -2.90 -11.30
C ARG A 97 -6.72 -4.31 -11.45
#